data_AF-A0A645EDJ1-F1
#
_entry.id   AF-A0A645EDJ1-F1
#
_cell.length_a   1.000
_cell.length_b   1.000
_cell.length_c   1.000
_cell.angle_alpha   90.00
_cell.angle_beta   90.00
_cell.angle_gamma   90.00
#
_symmetry.space_group_name_H-M   'P 1'
#
loop_
_entity.id
_entity.type
_entity.pdbx_description
1 polymer ?
#
loop_
_entity_poly.entity_id
_entity_poly.type
_entity_poly.pdbx_seq_one_letter_code
_entity_poly.pdbx_strand_id
1 'polypeptide(L)'
;MIVVAVDEPDQTLKIVQIVKKHFPHLQIVARARDVTHWNQLRDLGVEHVERELFESSLVSGRTVMELIGLPPEEATYVTERFREHNIALANLMYEHHDDSAQMIAVARKGRAQLVEQMARERQEREAARPAAQEPPATADKVSPP
;
A
#
# COMPACT_ATOMS: atom_id res chain seq x y z
N MET A 1 -16.25 20.42 -8.68
CA MET A 1 -15.56 19.13 -8.55
C MET A 1 -16.47 18.03 -9.07
N ILE A 2 -15.93 16.99 -9.70
CA ILE A 2 -16.66 15.79 -10.12
C ILE A 2 -15.92 14.54 -9.62
N VAL A 3 -16.70 13.51 -9.26
CA VAL A 3 -16.19 12.16 -9.00
C VAL A 3 -16.55 11.27 -10.19
N VAL A 4 -15.57 10.62 -10.80
CA VAL A 4 -15.77 9.66 -11.90
C VAL A 4 -15.50 8.26 -11.38
N ALA A 5 -16.55 7.49 -11.15
CA ALA A 5 -16.50 6.17 -10.52
C ALA A 5 -17.18 5.07 -11.37
N VAL A 6 -17.06 5.18 -12.70
CA VAL A 6 -17.64 4.22 -13.65
C VAL A 6 -16.78 2.95 -13.69
N ASP A 7 -17.42 1.79 -13.86
CA ASP A 7 -16.70 0.50 -13.85
C ASP A 7 -15.77 0.32 -15.07
N GLU A 8 -16.17 0.84 -16.22
CA GLU A 8 -15.48 0.62 -17.49
C GLU A 8 -14.38 1.68 -17.71
N PRO A 9 -13.10 1.26 -17.86
CA PRO A 9 -11.97 2.18 -18.03
C PRO A 9 -12.11 3.13 -19.22
N ASP A 10 -12.49 2.63 -20.41
CA ASP A 10 -12.57 3.48 -21.60
C ASP A 10 -13.64 4.59 -21.46
N GLN A 11 -14.76 4.29 -20.80
CA GLN A 11 -15.80 5.25 -20.45
C GLN A 11 -15.27 6.30 -19.47
N THR A 12 -14.52 5.88 -18.45
CA THR A 12 -13.88 6.79 -17.49
C THR A 12 -12.96 7.77 -18.20
N LEU A 13 -12.07 7.28 -19.08
CA LEU A 13 -11.16 8.12 -19.86
C LEU A 13 -11.91 9.10 -20.78
N LYS A 14 -12.97 8.66 -21.45
CA LYS A 14 -13.82 9.52 -22.29
C LYS A 14 -14.48 10.64 -21.48
N ILE A 15 -15.04 10.32 -20.31
CA ILE A 15 -15.64 11.33 -19.42
C ILE A 15 -14.59 12.36 -19.02
N VAL A 16 -13.41 11.92 -18.58
CA VAL A 16 -12.32 12.81 -18.17
C VAL A 16 -11.90 13.74 -19.31
N GLN A 17 -11.73 13.23 -20.53
CA GLN A 17 -11.39 14.04 -21.71
C GLN A 17 -12.45 15.11 -21.99
N ILE A 18 -13.74 14.75 -21.94
CA ILE A 18 -14.85 15.69 -22.14
C ILE A 18 -14.86 16.76 -21.06
N VAL A 19 -14.71 16.36 -19.79
CA VAL A 19 -14.70 17.27 -18.65
C VAL A 19 -13.55 18.25 -18.77
N LYS A 20 -12.33 17.78 -19.04
CA LYS A 20 -11.17 18.66 -19.19
C LYS A 20 -11.30 19.63 -20.37
N LYS A 21 -11.91 19.19 -21.47
CA LYS A 21 -12.13 20.04 -22.66
C LYS A 21 -13.12 21.19 -22.40
N HIS A 22 -14.22 20.92 -21.68
CA HIS A 22 -15.30 21.90 -21.52
C HIS A 22 -15.27 22.62 -20.16
N PHE A 23 -14.65 22.00 -19.16
CA PHE A 23 -14.59 22.47 -17.77
C PHE A 23 -13.16 22.35 -17.22
N PRO A 24 -12.16 23.04 -17.79
CA PRO A 24 -10.75 22.87 -17.43
C PRO A 24 -10.43 23.22 -15.97
N HIS A 25 -11.26 24.01 -15.30
CA HIS A 25 -11.09 24.39 -13.88
C HIS A 25 -11.72 23.39 -12.90
N LEU A 26 -12.45 22.38 -13.41
CA LEU A 26 -13.13 21.43 -12.57
C LEU A 26 -12.15 20.38 -12.03
N GLN A 27 -12.03 20.29 -10.71
CA GLN A 27 -11.29 19.22 -10.05
C GLN A 27 -11.95 17.87 -10.31
N ILE A 28 -11.15 16.86 -10.67
CA ILE A 28 -11.59 15.50 -10.99
C ILE A 28 -10.98 14.55 -9.96
N VAL A 29 -11.84 13.77 -9.30
CA VAL A 29 -11.44 12.59 -8.53
C VAL A 29 -11.89 11.36 -9.30
N ALA A 30 -10.98 10.47 -9.67
CA ALA A 30 -11.29 9.33 -10.53
C ALA A 30 -10.96 7.99 -9.85
N ARG A 31 -11.81 6.99 -10.06
CA ARG A 31 -11.49 5.59 -9.78
C ARG A 31 -10.64 5.04 -10.93
N ALA A 32 -9.52 4.43 -10.59
CA ALA A 32 -8.76 3.56 -11.49
C ALA A 32 -9.09 2.10 -11.18
N ARG A 33 -9.14 1.26 -12.22
CA ARG A 33 -9.35 -0.18 -12.08
C ARG A 33 -8.07 -0.85 -11.58
N ASP A 34 -6.95 -0.48 -12.18
CA ASP A 34 -5.62 -1.03 -11.94
C ASP A 34 -4.54 0.04 -12.18
N VAL A 35 -3.27 -0.36 -12.14
CA VAL A 35 -2.14 0.55 -12.35
C VAL A 35 -2.07 1.09 -13.78
N THR A 36 -2.51 0.32 -14.77
CA THR A 36 -2.51 0.75 -16.18
C THR A 36 -3.55 1.85 -16.38
N HIS A 37 -4.77 1.64 -15.88
CA HIS A 37 -5.80 2.67 -15.91
C HIS A 37 -5.40 3.90 -15.08
N TRP A 38 -4.71 3.71 -13.96
CA TRP A 38 -4.15 4.80 -13.16
C TRP A 38 -3.14 5.64 -13.98
N ASN A 39 -2.22 5.01 -14.72
CA ASN A 39 -1.29 5.71 -15.62
C ASN A 39 -2.05 6.53 -16.69
N GLN A 40 -3.02 5.92 -17.37
CA GLN A 40 -3.81 6.61 -18.41
C GLN A 40 -4.54 7.85 -17.87
N LEU A 41 -5.08 7.79 -16.65
CA LEU A 41 -5.71 8.94 -16.00
C LEU A 41 -4.70 10.04 -15.65
N ARG A 42 -3.48 9.64 -15.25
CA ARG A 42 -2.37 10.55 -15.00
C ARG A 42 -1.88 11.24 -16.27
N ASP A 43 -1.88 10.54 -17.41
CA ASP A 43 -1.51 11.11 -18.71
C ASP A 43 -2.51 12.16 -19.19
N LEU A 44 -3.79 11.97 -18.82
CA LEU A 44 -4.82 13.00 -18.99
C LEU A 44 -4.69 14.14 -17.98
N GLY A 45 -3.74 14.07 -17.03
CA GLY A 45 -3.46 15.06 -15.99
C GLY A 45 -4.47 15.04 -14.84
N VAL A 46 -5.09 13.89 -14.54
CA VAL A 46 -5.93 13.75 -13.34
C VAL A 46 -5.02 13.52 -12.14
N GLU A 47 -5.06 14.44 -11.18
CA GLU A 47 -4.18 14.40 -10.00
C GLU A 47 -4.71 13.46 -8.90
N HIS A 48 -6.03 13.39 -8.73
CA HIS A 48 -6.68 12.58 -7.70
C HIS A 48 -7.23 11.28 -8.29
N VAL A 49 -6.46 10.20 -8.18
CA VAL A 49 -6.83 8.90 -8.72
C VAL A 49 -6.66 7.80 -7.68
N GLU A 50 -7.74 7.07 -7.40
CA GLU A 50 -7.75 5.97 -6.43
C GLU A 50 -7.95 4.62 -7.11
N ARG A 51 -7.09 3.64 -6.82
CA ARG A 51 -7.21 2.28 -7.37
C ARG A 51 -8.25 1.49 -6.58
N GLU A 52 -9.24 0.94 -7.27
CA GLU A 52 -10.47 0.42 -6.67
C GLU A 52 -10.27 -0.67 -5.59
N LEU A 53 -9.28 -1.56 -5.79
CA LEU A 53 -9.01 -2.68 -4.88
C LEU A 53 -7.82 -2.44 -3.94
N PHE A 54 -7.09 -1.34 -4.08
CA PHE A 54 -5.83 -1.19 -3.36
C PHE A 54 -6.05 -1.17 -1.83
N GLU A 55 -6.90 -0.28 -1.34
CA GLU A 55 -7.18 -0.13 0.08
C GLU A 55 -7.83 -1.37 0.71
N SER A 56 -8.83 -1.95 0.03
CA SER A 56 -9.52 -3.15 0.52
C SER A 56 -8.58 -4.37 0.56
N SER A 57 -7.61 -4.46 -0.37
CA SER A 57 -6.59 -5.50 -0.35
C SER A 57 -5.64 -5.36 0.85
N LEU A 58 -5.29 -4.13 1.26
CA LEU A 58 -4.49 -3.89 2.46
C LEU A 58 -5.23 -4.31 3.73
N VAL A 59 -6.52 -3.96 3.83
CA VAL A 59 -7.37 -4.41 4.95
C VAL A 59 -7.42 -5.94 5.02
N SER A 60 -7.63 -6.60 3.88
CA SER A 60 -7.65 -8.06 3.79
C SER A 60 -6.31 -8.69 4.19
N GLY A 61 -5.20 -8.11 3.73
CA GLY A 61 -3.86 -8.54 4.09
C GLY A 61 -3.58 -8.41 5.59
N ARG A 62 -4.03 -7.31 6.21
CA ARG A 62 -3.93 -7.12 7.67
C ARG A 62 -4.68 -8.21 8.42
N THR A 63 -5.94 -8.48 8.05
CA THR A 63 -6.74 -9.55 8.65
C THR A 63 -6.05 -10.91 8.53
N VAL A 64 -5.48 -11.23 7.38
CA VAL A 64 -4.73 -12.50 7.20
C VAL A 64 -3.53 -12.57 8.14
N MET A 65 -2.75 -11.49 8.27
CA MET A 65 -1.61 -11.44 9.18
C MET A 65 -2.01 -11.64 10.64
N GLU A 66 -3.10 -11.02 11.08
CA GLU A 66 -3.65 -11.20 12.42
C GLU A 66 -4.09 -12.66 12.65
N LEU A 67 -4.77 -13.27 11.67
CA LEU A 67 -5.24 -14.66 11.75
C LEU A 67 -4.10 -15.69 11.84
N ILE A 68 -2.93 -15.40 11.25
CA ILE A 68 -1.75 -16.27 11.36
C ILE A 68 -0.88 -15.97 12.59
N GLY A 69 -1.35 -15.08 13.48
CA GLY A 69 -0.76 -14.85 14.81
C GLY A 69 0.11 -13.60 14.93
N LEU A 70 0.08 -12.68 13.95
CA LEU A 70 0.79 -11.40 14.06
C LEU A 70 0.00 -10.44 14.97
N PRO A 71 0.64 -9.75 15.94
CA PRO A 71 -0.04 -8.76 16.77
C PRO A 71 -0.70 -7.65 15.92
N PRO A 72 -1.88 -7.12 16.31
CA PRO A 72 -2.58 -6.08 15.54
C PRO A 72 -1.73 -4.82 15.28
N GLU A 73 -0.92 -4.38 16.24
CA GLU A 73 -0.02 -3.25 16.03
C GLU A 73 1.05 -3.52 14.97
N GLU A 74 1.55 -4.76 14.89
CA GLU A 74 2.57 -5.17 13.93
C GLU A 74 1.95 -5.38 12.54
N ALA A 75 0.76 -5.98 12.45
CA ALA A 75 0.03 -6.11 11.19
C ALA A 75 -0.34 -4.74 10.59
N THR A 76 -0.75 -3.80 11.44
CA THR A 76 -0.98 -2.40 11.05
C THR A 76 0.30 -1.76 10.55
N TYR A 77 1.40 -1.92 11.28
CA TYR A 77 2.69 -1.40 10.83
C TYR A 77 3.10 -1.94 9.45
N VAL A 78 3.05 -3.27 9.25
CA VAL A 78 3.43 -3.90 7.98
C VAL A 78 2.57 -3.41 6.83
N THR A 79 1.25 -3.28 7.02
CA THR A 79 0.35 -2.80 5.97
C THR A 79 0.58 -1.32 5.63
N GLU A 80 0.81 -0.45 6.61
CA GLU A 80 1.10 0.96 6.36
C GLU A 80 2.45 1.16 5.65
N ARG A 81 3.49 0.41 6.05
CA ARG A 81 4.78 0.45 5.33
C ARG A 81 4.67 -0.05 3.90
N PHE A 82 3.88 -1.10 3.67
CA PHE A 82 3.60 -1.57 2.31
C PHE A 82 2.81 -0.54 1.51
N ARG A 83 1.82 0.13 2.11
CA ARG A 83 1.03 1.20 1.48
C ARG A 83 1.93 2.31 0.96
N GLU A 84 2.73 2.89 1.85
CA GLU A 84 3.66 3.98 1.54
C GLU A 84 4.62 3.59 0.41
N HIS A 85 5.23 2.40 0.52
CA HIS A 85 6.14 1.90 -0.51
C HIS A 85 5.43 1.67 -1.84
N ASN A 86 4.24 1.08 -1.86
CA ASN A 86 3.51 0.79 -3.09
C ASN A 86 3.11 2.08 -3.81
N ILE A 87 2.67 3.11 -3.08
CA ILE A 87 2.36 4.43 -3.65
C ILE A 87 3.63 5.07 -4.23
N ALA A 88 4.74 5.05 -3.50
CA ALA A 88 6.01 5.58 -3.99
C ALA A 88 6.50 4.84 -5.24
N LEU A 89 6.43 3.50 -5.23
CA LEU A 89 6.83 2.66 -6.35
C LEU A 89 5.94 2.86 -7.57
N ALA A 90 4.62 3.00 -7.39
CA ALA A 90 3.71 3.29 -8.51
C ALA A 90 4.05 4.63 -9.18
N ASN A 91 4.38 5.66 -8.40
CA ASN A 91 4.83 6.95 -8.94
C ASN A 91 6.18 6.84 -9.66
N LEU A 92 7.13 6.05 -9.15
CA LEU A 92 8.40 5.81 -9.85
C LEU A 92 8.20 5.03 -11.15
N MET A 93 7.32 4.02 -11.13
CA MET A 93 6.96 3.25 -12.32
C MET A 93 6.26 4.11 -13.37
N TYR A 94 5.50 5.12 -12.96
CA TYR A 94 4.85 6.07 -13.86
C TYR A 94 5.85 6.77 -14.79
N GLU A 95 7.06 7.11 -14.31
CA GLU A 95 8.10 7.74 -15.13
C GLU A 95 8.52 6.89 -16.34
N HIS A 96 8.25 5.58 -16.28
CA HIS A 96 8.61 4.61 -17.30
C HIS A 96 7.40 3.85 -17.86
N HIS A 97 6.18 4.38 -17.70
CA HIS A 97 4.96 3.64 -18.04
C HIS A 97 4.84 3.29 -19.54
N ASP A 98 5.48 4.06 -20.42
CA ASP A 98 5.57 3.80 -21.86
C ASP A 98 6.60 2.71 -22.23
N ASP A 99 7.54 2.36 -21.33
CA ASP A 99 8.54 1.32 -21.52
C ASP A 99 8.29 0.16 -20.57
N SER A 100 7.61 -0.86 -21.07
CA SER A 100 7.26 -2.05 -20.28
C SER A 100 8.48 -2.76 -19.69
N ALA A 101 9.63 -2.77 -20.38
CA ALA A 101 10.82 -3.46 -19.88
C ALA A 101 11.44 -2.69 -18.70
N GLN A 102 11.55 -1.36 -18.81
CA GLN A 102 12.02 -0.52 -17.72
C GLN A 102 11.05 -0.53 -16.54
N MET A 103 9.74 -0.44 -16.78
CA MET A 103 8.73 -0.52 -15.73
C MET A 103 8.84 -1.84 -14.95
N ILE A 104 9.03 -2.97 -15.63
CA ILE A 104 9.25 -4.27 -14.97
C ILE A 104 10.53 -4.27 -14.14
N ALA A 105 11.62 -3.69 -14.67
CA ALA A 105 12.89 -3.62 -13.94
C ALA A 105 12.76 -2.78 -12.66
N VAL A 106 12.10 -1.62 -12.74
CA VAL A 106 11.78 -0.74 -11.60
C VAL A 106 10.93 -1.49 -10.58
N ALA A 107 9.86 -2.15 -11.01
CA ALA A 107 8.97 -2.91 -10.13
C ALA A 107 9.72 -4.04 -9.38
N ARG A 108 10.58 -4.78 -10.09
CA ARG A 108 11.41 -5.85 -9.49
C ARG A 108 12.37 -5.30 -8.44
N LYS A 109 13.05 -4.20 -8.77
CA LYS A 109 13.99 -3.54 -7.86
C LYS A 109 13.29 -2.99 -6.63
N GLY A 110 12.18 -2.26 -6.81
CA GLY A 110 11.39 -1.71 -5.71
C GLY A 110 10.91 -2.79 -4.74
N ARG A 111 10.37 -3.90 -5.27
CA ARG A 111 9.97 -5.04 -4.44
C ARG A 111 11.13 -5.63 -3.64
N ALA A 112 12.30 -5.82 -4.25
CA ALA A 112 13.49 -6.32 -3.54
C ALA A 112 13.92 -5.36 -2.42
N GLN A 113 13.92 -4.06 -2.70
CA GLN A 113 14.24 -3.02 -1.71
C GLN A 113 13.28 -3.03 -0.52
N LEU A 114 11.96 -3.18 -0.77
CA LEU A 114 10.98 -3.29 0.31
C LEU A 114 11.26 -4.50 1.19
N VAL A 115 11.51 -5.67 0.60
CA VAL A 115 11.79 -6.90 1.34
C VAL A 115 13.03 -6.73 2.23
N GLU A 116 14.13 -6.20 1.68
CA GLU A 116 15.34 -5.95 2.46
C GLU A 116 15.11 -4.91 3.57
N GLN A 117 14.37 -3.84 3.29
CA GLN A 117 14.08 -2.80 4.27
C GLN A 117 13.24 -3.35 5.42
N MET A 118 12.16 -4.09 5.13
CA MET A 118 11.33 -4.69 6.17
C MET A 118 12.08 -5.75 6.99
N ALA A 119 12.97 -6.51 6.36
CA ALA A 119 13.84 -7.46 7.08
C ALA A 119 14.79 -6.74 8.05
N ARG A 120 15.41 -5.63 7.62
CA ARG A 120 16.27 -4.79 8.47
C ARG A 120 15.47 -4.19 9.64
N GLU A 121 14.34 -3.55 9.35
CA GLU A 121 13.48 -2.93 10.38
C GLU A 121 12.98 -3.97 11.41
N ARG A 122 12.68 -5.21 10.99
CA ARG A 122 12.32 -6.29 11.90
C ARG A 122 13.49 -6.66 12.83
N GLN A 123 14.69 -6.85 12.29
CA GLN A 123 15.88 -7.19 13.08
C GLN A 123 16.19 -6.10 14.12
N GLU A 124 16.08 -4.83 13.72
CA GLU A 124 16.29 -3.69 14.62
C GLU A 124 15.27 -3.66 15.76
N ARG A 125 13.99 -3.95 15.47
CA ARG A 125 12.93 -4.03 16.48
C ARG A 125 13.10 -5.19 17.45
N GLU A 126 13.53 -6.34 16.95
CA GLU A 126 13.83 -7.51 17.78
C GLU A 126 15.02 -7.23 18.69
N ALA A 127 16.07 -6.58 18.18
CA ALA A 127 17.25 -6.17 18.95
C ALA A 127 16.94 -5.08 19.99
N ALA A 128 15.99 -4.18 19.69
CA ALA A 128 15.55 -3.12 20.59
C ALA A 128 14.52 -3.59 21.64
N ARG A 129 14.02 -4.83 21.53
CA ARG A 129 13.03 -5.38 22.47
C ARG A 129 13.76 -5.68 23.80
N PRO A 130 13.40 -5.03 24.92
CA PRO A 130 13.99 -5.37 26.21
C PRO A 130 13.71 -6.84 26.51
N ALA A 131 14.72 -7.57 27.01
CA ALA A 131 14.56 -8.95 27.44
C ALA A 131 13.34 -9.01 28.39
N ALA A 132 12.34 -9.83 28.03
CA ALA A 132 11.16 -10.00 28.84
C ALA A 132 11.58 -10.29 30.29
N GLN A 133 11.09 -9.49 31.25
CA GLN A 133 11.27 -9.79 32.66
C GLN A 133 10.71 -11.18 32.91
N GLU A 134 11.57 -12.09 33.38
CA GLU A 134 11.14 -13.41 33.82
C GLU A 134 9.97 -13.24 34.81
N PRO A 135 8.85 -13.97 34.64
CA PRO A 135 7.80 -13.95 35.63
C PRO A 135 8.40 -14.34 36.99
N PRO A 136 8.04 -13.64 38.09
CA PRO A 136 8.64 -13.92 39.39
C PRO A 136 8.41 -15.39 39.72
N ALA A 137 9.50 -16.10 40.00
CA ALA A 137 9.45 -17.48 40.48
C ALA A 137 8.49 -17.52 41.66
N THR A 138 7.33 -18.17 41.47
CA THR A 138 6.45 -18.52 42.58
C THR A 138 7.24 -19.44 43.49
N ALA A 139 7.76 -18.86 44.57
CA ALA A 139 8.53 -19.56 45.57
C ALA A 139 7.67 -20.67 46.17
N ASP A 140 8.11 -21.90 45.94
CA ASP A 140 7.79 -23.05 46.78
C ASP A 140 8.04 -22.67 48.25
N LYS A 141 6.97 -22.62 49.05
CA LYS A 141 7.05 -22.85 50.49
C LYS A 141 5.91 -23.76 50.91
N VAL A 142 6.23 -25.05 50.86
CA VAL A 142 5.55 -26.08 51.64
C VAL A 142 5.98 -25.97 53.11
N SER A 143 5.02 -26.25 54.00
CA SER A 143 5.14 -26.85 55.35
C SER A 143 5.00 -25.95 56.60
N PRO A 144 4.64 -26.52 57.79
CA PRO A 144 3.26 -26.61 58.30
C PRO A 144 3.15 -26.10 59.76
N PRO A 145 2.04 -26.37 60.47
CA PRO A 145 2.13 -27.40 61.51
C PRO A 145 1.05 -28.49 61.44
#